data_AF-A0A1X7FYJ3-F1
#
_entry.id   AF-A0A1X7FYJ3-F1
#
_cell.length_a   1.000
_cell.length_b   1.000
_cell.length_c   1.000
_cell.angle_alpha   90.00
_cell.angle_beta   90.00
_cell.angle_gamma   90.00
#
_symmetry.space_group_name_H-M   'P 1'
#
loop_
_entity.id
_entity.type
_entity.pdbx_description
1 polymer ?
#
loop_
_entity_poly.entity_id
_entity_poly.type
_entity_poly.pdbx_seq_one_letter_code
_entity_poly.pdbx_strand_id
1 'polypeptide(L)'
;MTDFEAKMAALKMRFAARAAEDAAGLERAAGAGDWDAVRERAHGLAGRAGMFGHPGIGDAARSIEEEIDAGGSPVGAVVALAALLRGIDQGL
;
A
#
# COMPACT_ATOMS: atom_id res chain seq x y z
N MET A 1 11.77 -3.65 -27.17
CA MET A 1 11.77 -3.52 -25.70
C MET A 1 13.20 -3.21 -25.26
N THR A 2 13.43 -2.08 -24.60
CA THR A 2 14.74 -1.69 -24.08
C THR A 2 15.05 -2.40 -22.76
N ASP A 3 16.33 -2.50 -22.37
CA ASP A 3 16.73 -3.07 -21.06
C ASP A 3 16.05 -2.33 -19.88
N PHE A 4 15.83 -1.02 -20.03
CA PHE A 4 15.11 -0.21 -19.06
C PHE A 4 13.63 -0.61 -18.93
N GLU A 5 12.93 -0.80 -20.05
CA GLU A 5 11.53 -1.24 -20.06
C GLU A 5 11.38 -2.63 -19.42
N ALA A 6 12.29 -3.56 -19.72
CA ALA A 6 12.29 -4.89 -19.13
C ALA A 6 12.50 -4.87 -17.60
N LYS A 7 13.45 -4.06 -17.12
CA LYS A 7 13.68 -3.85 -15.68
C LYS A 7 12.46 -3.23 -14.99
N MET A 8 11.82 -2.26 -15.63
CA MET A 8 10.63 -1.61 -15.07
C MET A 8 9.43 -2.57 -15.03
N ALA A 9 9.24 -3.39 -16.06
CA ALA A 9 8.22 -4.44 -16.07
C ALA A 9 8.44 -5.46 -14.94
N ALA A 10 9.68 -5.91 -14.72
CA ALA A 10 10.01 -6.82 -13.63
C ALA A 10 9.77 -6.19 -12.24
N LEU A 11 10.05 -4.90 -12.07
CA LEU A 11 9.74 -4.16 -10.84
C LEU A 11 8.23 -4.05 -10.59
N LYS A 12 7.45 -3.75 -11.63
CA LYS A 12 5.98 -3.69 -11.55
C LYS A 12 5.38 -5.05 -11.15
N MET A 13 5.85 -6.14 -11.77
CA MET A 13 5.40 -7.49 -11.41
C MET A 13 5.69 -7.82 -9.94
N ARG A 14 6.89 -7.47 -9.43
CA ARG A 14 7.23 -7.68 -8.02
C ARG A 14 6.37 -6.84 -7.09
N PHE A 15 6.09 -5.60 -7.46
CA PHE A 15 5.21 -4.72 -6.69
C PHE A 15 3.79 -5.29 -6.61
N ALA A 16 3.23 -5.77 -7.72
CA ALA A 16 1.91 -6.38 -7.74
C ALA A 16 1.84 -7.68 -6.94
N ALA A 17 2.81 -8.58 -7.13
CA ALA A 17 2.89 -9.82 -6.34
C ALA A 17 2.96 -9.55 -4.83
N ARG A 18 3.60 -8.44 -4.43
CA ARG A 18 3.70 -8.02 -3.03
C ARG A 18 2.45 -7.29 -2.52
N ALA A 19 1.66 -6.68 -3.40
CA ALA A 19 0.52 -5.85 -3.01
C ALA A 19 -0.55 -6.65 -2.23
N ALA A 20 -0.80 -7.90 -2.60
CA ALA A 20 -1.73 -8.77 -1.88
C ALA A 20 -1.23 -9.11 -0.46
N GLU A 21 0.07 -9.37 -0.30
CA GLU A 21 0.68 -9.61 1.02
C GLU A 21 0.65 -8.36 1.89
N ASP A 22 0.93 -7.19 1.30
CA ASP A 22 0.89 -5.90 1.99
C ASP A 22 -0.54 -5.58 2.46
N ALA A 23 -1.57 -5.85 1.64
CA ALA A 23 -2.98 -5.72 2.02
C ALA A 23 -3.34 -6.62 3.21
N ALA A 24 -2.99 -7.91 3.15
CA ALA A 24 -3.24 -8.85 4.25
C ALA A 24 -2.44 -8.50 5.51
N GLY A 25 -1.26 -7.89 5.36
CA GLY A 25 -0.45 -7.40 6.47
C GLY A 25 -1.10 -6.20 7.18
N LEU A 26 -1.61 -5.23 6.41
CA LEU A 26 -2.33 -4.07 6.93
C LEU A 26 -3.59 -4.47 7.71
N GLU A 27 -4.42 -5.34 7.13
CA GLU A 27 -5.66 -5.80 7.77
C GLU A 27 -5.39 -6.57 9.06
N ARG A 28 -4.34 -7.40 9.10
CA ARG A 28 -3.93 -8.12 10.32
C ARG A 28 -3.43 -7.17 11.41
N ALA A 29 -2.58 -6.21 11.06
CA ALA A 29 -2.06 -5.24 12.03
C ALA A 29 -3.21 -4.37 12.59
N ALA A 30 -4.11 -3.91 11.73
CA ALA A 30 -5.29 -3.16 12.14
C ALA A 30 -6.23 -3.99 13.03
N GLY A 31 -6.46 -5.26 12.71
CA GLY A 31 -7.25 -6.17 13.55
C GLY A 31 -6.63 -6.45 14.93
N ALA A 32 -5.31 -6.34 15.06
CA ALA A 32 -4.59 -6.44 16.32
C ALA A 32 -4.50 -5.10 17.08
N GLY A 33 -4.93 -3.98 16.48
CA GLY A 33 -4.77 -2.64 17.03
C GLY A 33 -3.32 -2.13 17.02
N ASP A 34 -2.44 -2.74 16.22
CA ASP A 34 -1.03 -2.39 16.10
C ASP A 34 -0.87 -1.25 15.09
N TRP A 35 -1.17 -0.03 15.53
CA TRP A 35 -1.16 1.15 14.66
C TRP A 35 0.24 1.57 14.20
N ASP A 36 1.28 1.29 14.98
CA ASP A 36 2.66 1.52 14.58
C ASP A 36 3.04 0.63 13.39
N ALA A 37 2.67 -0.66 13.44
CA ALA A 37 2.89 -1.59 12.34
C ALA A 37 2.05 -1.26 11.09
N VAL A 38 0.85 -0.69 11.27
CA VAL A 38 0.03 -0.15 10.17
C VAL A 38 0.72 1.05 9.53
N ARG A 39 1.22 1.99 10.35
CA ARG A 39 1.90 3.21 9.91
C ARG A 39 3.14 2.92 9.09
N GLU A 40 4.03 2.05 9.57
CA GLU A 40 5.26 1.67 8.88
C GLU A 40 4.97 1.09 7.48
N ARG A 41 3.95 0.23 7.40
CA ARG A 41 3.51 -0.38 6.13
C ARG A 41 2.92 0.66 5.17
N ALA A 42 2.04 1.52 5.66
CA ALA A 42 1.44 2.59 4.87
C ALA A 42 2.53 3.53 4.30
N HIS A 43 3.48 3.94 5.13
CA HIS A 43 4.59 4.79 4.72
C HIS A 43 5.43 4.18 3.59
N GLY A 44 5.82 2.91 3.77
CA GLY A 44 6.58 2.18 2.76
C GLY A 44 5.82 2.01 1.44
N LEU A 45 4.50 1.84 1.50
CA LEU A 45 3.63 1.75 0.32
C LEU A 45 3.51 3.07 -0.42
N ALA A 46 3.36 4.20 0.29
CA ALA A 46 3.29 5.52 -0.33
C ALA A 46 4.53 5.81 -1.18
N GLY A 47 5.73 5.50 -0.65
CA GLY A 47 6.99 5.66 -1.37
C GLY A 47 7.09 4.79 -2.64
N ARG A 48 6.65 3.54 -2.58
CA ARG A 48 6.68 2.62 -3.74
C ARG A 48 5.59 2.94 -4.76
N ALA A 49 4.39 3.31 -4.33
CA ALA A 49 3.25 3.54 -5.20
C ALA A 49 3.44 4.75 -6.14
N GLY A 50 4.08 5.81 -5.65
CA GLY A 50 4.44 6.97 -6.46
C GLY A 50 5.35 6.62 -7.64
N MET A 51 6.24 5.64 -7.48
CA MET A 51 7.16 5.19 -8.54
C MET A 51 6.42 4.48 -9.69
N PHE A 52 5.29 3.83 -9.41
CA PHE A 52 4.55 3.02 -10.38
C PHE A 52 3.26 3.68 -10.90
N GLY A 53 2.96 4.91 -10.47
CA GLY A 53 1.80 5.67 -10.96
C GLY A 53 0.49 5.31 -10.27
N HIS A 54 0.53 4.93 -8.99
CA HIS A 54 -0.66 4.66 -8.18
C HIS A 54 -0.89 5.74 -7.11
N PRO A 55 -1.27 6.97 -7.49
CA PRO A 55 -1.40 8.09 -6.55
C PRO A 55 -2.43 7.82 -5.43
N GLY A 56 -3.53 7.13 -5.75
CA GLY A 56 -4.56 6.80 -4.75
C GLY A 56 -4.06 5.91 -3.60
N ILE A 57 -3.01 5.11 -3.81
CA ILE A 57 -2.38 4.32 -2.74
C ILE A 57 -1.57 5.23 -1.81
N GLY A 58 -0.86 6.20 -2.38
CA GLY A 58 -0.14 7.20 -1.60
C GLY A 58 -1.07 8.07 -0.77
N ASP A 59 -2.21 8.48 -1.34
CA ASP A 59 -3.20 9.28 -0.61
C ASP A 59 -3.90 8.49 0.50
N ALA A 60 -4.28 7.23 0.23
CA ALA A 60 -4.86 6.36 1.25
C ALA A 60 -3.85 6.06 2.39
N ALA A 61 -2.58 5.83 2.05
CA ALA A 61 -1.52 5.66 3.05
C ALA A 61 -1.31 6.92 3.90
N ARG A 62 -1.36 8.12 3.30
CA ARG A 62 -1.30 9.38 4.03
C ARG A 62 -2.47 9.56 5.00
N SER A 63 -3.69 9.24 4.57
CA SER A 63 -4.89 9.30 5.42
C SER A 63 -4.73 8.43 6.68
N ILE A 64 -4.12 7.25 6.54
CA ILE A 64 -3.81 6.37 7.69
C ILE A 64 -2.86 7.08 8.66
N GLU A 65 -1.76 7.66 8.16
CA GLU A 65 -0.77 8.36 8.99
C GLU A 65 -1.40 9.54 9.75
N GLU A 66 -2.23 10.32 9.05
CA GLU A 66 -2.94 11.48 9.62
C GLU A 66 -3.94 11.09 10.72
N GLU A 67 -4.72 10.02 10.51
CA GLU A 67 -5.66 9.51 11.51
C GLU A 67 -4.95 8.97 12.75
N ILE A 68 -3.81 8.28 12.58
CA ILE A 68 -2.99 7.80 13.70
C ILE A 68 -2.40 8.98 14.48
N ASP A 69 -1.87 9.99 13.79
CA ASP A 69 -1.31 11.19 14.43
C ASP A 69 -2.36 12.00 15.19
N ALA A 70 -3.61 11.97 14.72
CA ALA A 70 -4.75 12.56 15.43
C ALA A 70 -5.18 11.73 16.67
N GLY A 71 -4.55 10.58 16.93
CA GLY A 71 -4.93 9.65 18.00
C GLY A 71 -6.19 8.83 17.69
N GLY A 72 -6.58 8.76 16.42
CA GLY A 72 -7.74 8.03 15.94
C GLY A 72 -7.45 6.57 15.59
N SER A 73 -8.45 5.91 15.02
CA SER A 73 -8.35 4.53 14.54
C SER A 73 -8.54 4.50 13.01
N PRO A 74 -7.47 4.20 12.23
CA PRO A 74 -7.48 4.33 10.78
C PRO A 74 -8.16 3.15 10.05
N VAL A 75 -9.12 2.46 10.69
CA VAL A 75 -9.70 1.21 10.17
C VAL A 75 -10.33 1.40 8.79
N GLY A 76 -11.06 2.50 8.58
CA GLY A 76 -11.66 2.83 7.29
C GLY A 76 -10.61 3.04 6.20
N ALA A 77 -9.57 3.83 6.50
CA ALA A 77 -8.48 4.10 5.57
C ALA A 77 -7.64 2.84 5.27
N VAL A 78 -7.43 1.97 6.25
CA VAL A 78 -6.78 0.65 6.06
C VAL A 78 -7.58 -0.22 5.08
N VAL A 79 -8.90 -0.31 5.25
CA VAL A 79 -9.76 -1.09 4.34
C VAL A 79 -9.69 -0.53 2.91
N ALA A 80 -9.71 0.79 2.77
CA ALA A 80 -9.59 1.45 1.47
C ALA A 80 -8.23 1.16 0.80
N LEU A 81 -7.12 1.30 1.54
CA LEU A 81 -5.78 1.00 1.04
C LEU A 81 -5.64 -0.47 0.63
N ALA A 82 -6.13 -1.40 1.46
CA ALA A 82 -6.08 -2.83 1.16
C ALA A 82 -6.89 -3.18 -0.11
N ALA A 83 -8.03 -2.53 -0.33
CA ALA A 83 -8.80 -2.69 -1.57
C ALA A 83 -8.04 -2.20 -2.80
N LEU A 84 -7.37 -1.05 -2.72
CA LEU A 84 -6.54 -0.53 -3.81
C LEU A 84 -5.38 -1.46 -4.14
N LEU A 85 -4.71 -2.00 -3.12
CA LEU A 85 -3.59 -2.94 -3.30
C LEU A 85 -4.02 -4.23 -4.01
N ARG A 86 -5.17 -4.79 -3.62
CA ARG A 86 -5.75 -5.96 -4.31
C ARG A 86 -6.13 -5.66 -5.77
N GLY A 87 -6.49 -4.42 -6.08
CA GLY A 87 -6.77 -3.98 -7.44
C GLY A 87 -5.55 -3.99 -8.36
N ILE A 88 -4.32 -3.88 -7.82
CA ILE A 88 -3.09 -3.91 -8.63
C ILE A 88 -2.83 -5.30 -9.19
N ASP A 89 -3.06 -6.35 -8.39
CA ASP A 89 -2.84 -7.74 -8.78
C ASP A 89 -3.79 -8.19 -9.91
N GLN A 90 -4.99 -7.59 -9.99
CA GLN A 90 -6.00 -7.91 -10.99
C GLN A 90 -5.81 -7.16 -12.33
N GLY A 91 -4.86 -6.23 -12.42
CA GLY A 91 -4.73 -5.28 -13.54
C GLY A 91 -3.47 -5.42 -14.40
N LEU A 92 -2.65 -6.46 -14.18
CA LEU A 92 -1.43 -6.75 -14.94
C LEU A 92 -1.60 -7.86 -15.97
#